data_AF-A0A536F6V0-F1
#
_entry.id   AF-A0A536F6V0-F1
#
_cell.length_a   1.000
_cell.length_b   1.000
_cell.length_c   1.000
_cell.angle_alpha   90.00
_cell.angle_beta   90.00
_cell.angle_gamma   90.00
#
_symmetry.space_group_name_H-M   'P 1'
#
loop_
_entity.id
_entity.type
_entity.pdbx_description
1 polymer ?
#
loop_
_entity_poly.entity_id
_entity_poly.type
_entity_poly.pdbx_seq_one_letter_code
_entity_poly.pdbx_strand_id
1 'polypeptide(L)'
;MSYMRYHIHERVVVLTVVLVVVSGVLVWSRPANAIGNYNRSAAVAYADQWALSRNSNYPQFGNDCTNFASQVLQAGGYPQTNPGSYFTCDPSLWYQPFFVNMWWYTYSWINADCMRQFFSNRPQDFELYGGSPEYLQGGGDILQIADGGGLTPMHARILTGPGYGSDGYYYNNREDQHTNDEYELTWNYALDPSWALYPWLVNW
;
A
#
# COMPACT_ATOMS: atom_id res chain seq x y z
N MET A 1 62.10 56.26 -20.56
CA MET A 1 62.41 56.47 -19.12
C MET A 1 61.27 55.91 -18.29
N SER A 2 61.62 55.24 -17.20
CA SER A 2 60.79 54.76 -16.09
C SER A 2 60.47 53.26 -16.06
N TYR A 3 61.35 52.54 -15.37
CA TYR A 3 61.12 51.26 -14.72
C TYR A 3 60.29 51.47 -13.45
N MET A 4 59.33 50.58 -13.17
CA MET A 4 58.84 50.22 -11.82
C MET A 4 57.69 49.21 -12.01
N ARG A 5 57.48 48.16 -11.22
CA ARG A 5 58.17 47.48 -10.11
C ARG A 5 57.28 46.23 -9.92
N TYR A 6 57.85 45.03 -9.96
CA TYR A 6 57.09 43.81 -9.65
C TYR A 6 56.77 43.77 -8.15
N HIS A 7 55.49 43.66 -7.79
CA HIS A 7 55.06 43.24 -6.45
C HIS A 7 54.18 42.00 -6.59
N ILE A 8 54.72 40.91 -6.05
CA ILE A 8 54.13 39.59 -5.95
C ILE A 8 53.16 39.64 -4.77
N HIS A 9 51.87 39.36 -5.01
CA HIS A 9 50.92 39.04 -3.95
C HIS A 9 50.49 37.58 -4.13
N GLU A 10 51.00 36.75 -3.22
CA GLU A 10 50.61 35.37 -3.00
C GLU A 10 49.10 35.30 -2.77
N ARG A 11 48.38 34.57 -3.63
CA ARG A 11 46.98 34.24 -3.39
C ARG A 11 46.90 32.80 -2.90
N VAL A 12 46.59 32.67 -1.62
CA VAL A 12 46.20 31.41 -0.96
C VAL A 12 45.04 30.80 -1.74
N VAL A 13 45.27 29.64 -2.35
CA VAL A 13 44.23 28.85 -3.00
C VAL A 13 43.48 28.09 -1.91
N VAL A 14 42.30 28.57 -1.52
CA VAL A 14 41.37 27.80 -0.70
C VAL A 14 40.64 26.83 -1.63
N LEU A 15 41.11 25.59 -1.67
CA LEU A 15 40.42 24.48 -2.33
C LEU A 15 39.24 24.04 -1.46
N THR A 16 38.05 24.56 -1.76
CA THR A 16 36.81 24.02 -1.19
C THR A 16 36.48 22.71 -1.91
N VAL A 17 36.70 21.59 -1.23
CA VAL A 17 36.24 20.28 -1.69
C VAL A 17 34.71 20.24 -1.54
N VAL A 18 33.99 20.39 -2.64
CA VAL A 18 32.54 20.13 -2.67
C VAL A 18 32.35 18.61 -2.78
N LEU A 19 32.13 17.96 -1.64
CA LEU A 19 31.61 16.60 -1.59
C LEU A 19 30.17 16.62 -2.09
N VAL A 20 29.98 16.29 -3.38
CA VAL A 20 28.64 15.97 -3.90
C VAL A 20 28.28 14.59 -3.36
N VAL A 21 27.59 14.58 -2.22
CA VAL A 21 26.87 13.38 -1.77
C VAL A 21 25.71 13.21 -2.74
N VAL A 22 25.87 12.28 -3.69
CA VAL A 22 24.74 11.80 -4.50
C VAL A 22 23.87 10.96 -3.56
N SER A 23 23.02 11.64 -2.80
CA SER A 23 21.91 10.99 -2.12
C SER A 23 21.00 10.48 -3.23
N GLY A 24 21.00 9.16 -3.43
CA GLY A 24 19.99 8.46 -4.23
C GLY A 24 18.64 8.65 -3.57
N VAL A 25 18.04 9.82 -3.74
CA VAL A 25 16.61 10.00 -3.59
C VAL A 25 16.03 9.27 -4.79
N LEU A 26 15.65 8.01 -4.58
CA LEU A 26 14.61 7.39 -5.40
C LEU A 26 13.38 8.26 -5.20
N VAL A 27 13.29 9.32 -6.01
CA VAL A 27 12.05 10.05 -6.22
C VAL A 27 11.18 9.03 -6.92
N TRP A 28 10.46 8.22 -6.16
CA TRP A 28 9.23 7.63 -6.63
C TRP A 28 8.42 8.82 -7.08
N SER A 29 8.39 9.07 -8.38
CA SER A 29 7.53 10.07 -8.97
C SER A 29 6.16 9.74 -8.42
N ARG A 30 5.62 10.62 -7.57
CA ARG A 30 4.21 10.58 -7.22
C ARG A 30 3.51 10.42 -8.56
N PRO A 31 2.65 9.41 -8.78
CA PRO A 31 1.64 9.63 -9.78
C PRO A 31 0.95 10.91 -9.31
N ALA A 32 1.25 12.02 -9.99
CA ALA A 32 0.38 13.18 -9.98
C ALA A 32 -1.01 12.60 -10.23
N ASN A 33 -2.01 13.00 -9.43
CA ASN A 33 -3.40 12.57 -9.57
C ASN A 33 -3.80 12.54 -11.05
N ALA A 34 -3.55 11.40 -11.69
CA ALA A 34 -4.07 11.11 -12.99
C ALA A 34 -5.50 10.77 -12.64
N ILE A 35 -6.43 11.56 -13.14
CA ILE A 35 -7.82 11.13 -13.23
C ILE A 35 -7.75 9.88 -14.13
N GLY A 36 -7.60 8.73 -13.50
CA GLY A 36 -7.09 7.52 -14.12
C GLY A 36 -7.56 6.36 -13.27
N ASN A 37 -8.22 5.43 -13.93
CA ASN A 37 -8.79 4.25 -13.34
C ASN A 37 -7.74 3.49 -12.52
N TYR A 38 -8.21 2.75 -11.53
CA TYR A 38 -7.42 1.89 -10.67
C TYR A 38 -6.51 0.95 -11.48
N ASN A 39 -5.20 1.07 -11.27
CA ASN A 39 -4.20 0.22 -11.91
C ASN A 39 -4.01 -1.07 -11.12
N ARG A 40 -4.85 -2.07 -11.45
CA ARG A 40 -4.82 -3.40 -10.84
C ARG A 40 -3.44 -4.06 -10.93
N SER A 41 -2.74 -3.92 -12.07
CA SER A 41 -1.39 -4.49 -12.23
C SER A 41 -0.37 -3.85 -11.28
N ALA A 42 -0.48 -2.54 -11.02
CA ALA A 42 0.39 -1.87 -10.05
C ALA A 42 0.06 -2.28 -8.60
N ALA A 43 -1.23 -2.48 -8.29
CA ALA A 43 -1.65 -3.01 -6.99
C ALA A 43 -1.08 -4.42 -6.76
N VAL A 44 -1.25 -5.34 -7.72
CA VAL A 44 -0.72 -6.70 -7.66
C VAL A 44 0.81 -6.69 -7.54
N ALA A 45 1.51 -5.93 -8.38
CA ALA A 45 2.97 -5.83 -8.31
C ALA A 45 3.46 -5.30 -6.96
N TYR A 46 2.73 -4.38 -6.33
CA TYR A 46 3.05 -3.91 -4.98
C TYR A 46 2.81 -5.01 -3.93
N ALA A 47 1.69 -5.73 -4.03
CA ALA A 47 1.38 -6.84 -3.14
C ALA A 47 2.50 -7.90 -3.20
N ASP A 48 2.82 -8.37 -4.40
CA ASP A 48 3.84 -9.39 -4.64
C ASP A 48 5.22 -8.95 -4.09
N GLN A 49 5.59 -7.68 -4.32
CA GLN A 49 6.87 -7.13 -3.88
C GLN A 49 6.99 -7.12 -2.35
N TRP A 50 5.91 -6.79 -1.65
CA TRP A 50 5.94 -6.52 -0.22
C TRP A 50 5.35 -7.65 0.63
N ALA A 51 4.73 -8.69 0.07
CA ALA A 51 4.11 -9.79 0.81
C ALA A 51 4.99 -10.40 1.93
N LEU A 52 6.31 -10.45 1.73
CA LEU A 52 7.28 -11.01 2.68
C LEU A 52 8.16 -9.96 3.39
N SER A 53 7.85 -8.67 3.27
CA SER A 53 8.67 -7.59 3.86
C SER A 53 7.86 -6.31 4.11
N ARG A 54 8.43 -5.34 4.83
CA ARG A 54 7.69 -4.10 5.16
C ARG A 54 8.24 -2.90 4.41
N ASN A 55 7.35 -2.12 3.78
CA ASN A 55 7.72 -0.87 3.14
C ASN A 55 8.00 0.20 4.19
N SER A 56 9.28 0.55 4.36
CA SER A 56 9.75 1.55 5.33
C SER A 56 9.17 2.97 5.16
N ASN A 57 8.49 3.26 4.05
CA ASN A 57 7.76 4.53 3.87
C ASN A 57 6.47 4.60 4.71
N TYR A 58 6.02 3.46 5.25
CA TYR A 58 4.82 3.35 6.07
C TYR A 58 5.16 2.86 7.48
N PRO A 59 4.36 3.25 8.49
CA PRO A 59 4.44 2.65 9.81
C PRO A 59 4.13 1.15 9.75
N GLN A 60 4.79 0.38 10.61
CA GLN A 60 4.55 -1.06 10.77
C GLN A 60 3.69 -1.32 12.01
N PHE A 61 2.72 -2.22 11.89
CA PHE A 61 1.89 -2.68 13.00
C PHE A 61 2.08 -4.18 13.25
N GLY A 62 1.69 -4.65 14.44
CA GLY A 62 1.71 -6.08 14.78
C GLY A 62 0.70 -6.88 13.96
N ASN A 63 -0.54 -6.38 13.86
CA ASN A 63 -1.57 -6.89 12.94
C ASN A 63 -1.65 -5.96 11.74
N ASP A 64 -0.85 -6.19 10.72
CA ASP A 64 -0.59 -5.22 9.64
C ASP A 64 -1.44 -5.42 8.39
N CYS A 65 -2.33 -6.41 8.40
CA CYS A 65 -3.13 -6.80 7.24
C CYS A 65 -3.88 -5.63 6.57
N THR A 66 -4.54 -4.76 7.33
CA THR A 66 -5.26 -3.60 6.77
C THR A 66 -4.32 -2.50 6.32
N ASN A 67 -3.21 -2.29 7.03
CA ASN A 67 -2.19 -1.33 6.62
C ASN A 67 -1.59 -1.74 5.27
N PHE A 68 -1.22 -3.02 5.11
CA PHE A 68 -0.77 -3.57 3.84
C PHE A 68 -1.82 -3.43 2.73
N ALA A 69 -3.07 -3.79 3.00
CA ALA A 69 -4.14 -3.64 2.03
C ALA A 69 -4.34 -2.18 1.58
N SER A 70 -4.22 -1.23 2.53
CA SER A 70 -4.28 0.19 2.21
C SER A 70 -3.09 0.65 1.35
N GLN A 71 -1.89 0.17 1.63
CA GLN A 71 -0.72 0.45 0.80
C GLN A 71 -0.88 -0.07 -0.64
N VAL A 72 -1.47 -1.25 -0.80
CA VAL A 72 -1.75 -1.88 -2.09
C VAL A 72 -2.78 -1.07 -2.89
N LEU A 73 -3.89 -0.66 -2.27
CA LEU A 73 -4.86 0.26 -2.90
C LEU A 73 -4.20 1.55 -3.36
N GLN A 74 -3.37 2.13 -2.50
CA GLN A 74 -2.68 3.37 -2.80
C GLN A 74 -1.68 3.22 -3.95
N ALA A 75 -0.96 2.09 -4.02
CA ALA A 75 -0.05 1.76 -5.10
C ALA A 75 -0.79 1.51 -6.43
N GLY A 76 -2.00 0.95 -6.37
CA GLY A 76 -2.93 0.88 -7.49
C GLY A 76 -3.50 2.23 -7.94
N GLY A 77 -3.24 3.30 -7.18
CA GLY A 77 -3.61 4.67 -7.54
C GLY A 77 -4.92 5.17 -6.92
N TYR A 78 -5.54 4.43 -6.00
CA TYR A 78 -6.70 4.95 -5.26
C TYR A 78 -6.28 6.18 -4.42
N PRO A 79 -6.97 7.32 -4.54
CA PRO A 79 -6.52 8.55 -3.89
C PRO A 79 -6.87 8.57 -2.40
N GLN A 80 -5.94 9.05 -1.57
CA GLN A 80 -6.25 9.35 -0.17
C GLN A 80 -7.27 10.47 -0.06
N THR A 81 -8.12 10.38 0.94
CA THR A 81 -9.02 11.49 1.28
C THR A 81 -8.25 12.58 2.01
N ASN A 82 -8.79 13.79 2.04
CA ASN A 82 -8.34 14.76 3.05
C ASN A 82 -8.64 14.19 4.43
N PRO A 83 -7.69 14.12 5.38
CA PRO A 83 -7.95 13.53 6.67
C PRO A 83 -8.96 14.35 7.47
N GLY A 84 -8.87 15.69 7.53
CA GLY A 84 -9.71 16.52 8.40
C GLY A 84 -9.57 16.26 9.92
N SER A 85 -9.27 15.02 10.31
CA SER A 85 -9.00 14.46 11.63
C SER A 85 -8.13 13.19 11.46
N TYR A 86 -7.47 12.78 12.54
CA TYR A 86 -6.65 11.56 12.60
C TYR A 86 -7.18 10.65 13.72
N PHE A 87 -6.78 9.37 13.71
CA PHE A 87 -7.12 8.40 14.76
C PHE A 87 -8.63 8.23 14.97
N THR A 88 -9.37 8.21 13.86
CA THR A 88 -10.83 8.09 13.83
C THR A 88 -11.28 6.99 12.86
N CYS A 89 -12.44 6.40 13.15
CA CYS A 89 -13.12 5.42 12.30
C CYS A 89 -14.20 6.08 11.41
N ASP A 90 -14.09 7.38 11.15
CA ASP A 90 -15.01 8.08 10.24
C ASP A 90 -14.92 7.47 8.82
N PRO A 91 -16.02 6.90 8.29
CA PRO A 91 -16.02 6.19 7.02
C PRO A 91 -15.86 7.11 5.81
N SER A 92 -15.89 8.43 5.99
CA SER A 92 -15.56 9.38 4.94
C SER A 92 -14.05 9.55 4.75
N LEU A 93 -13.23 9.08 5.69
CA LEU A 93 -11.79 9.32 5.73
C LEU A 93 -10.98 8.05 5.48
N TRP A 94 -9.90 8.14 4.71
CA TRP A 94 -8.88 7.11 4.52
C TRP A 94 -7.56 7.78 4.14
N TYR A 95 -6.62 7.79 5.09
CA TYR A 95 -5.40 8.59 4.99
C TYR A 95 -4.25 8.04 5.84
N GLN A 96 -3.06 8.05 5.26
CA GLN A 96 -1.77 7.89 5.93
C GLN A 96 -0.68 8.61 5.10
N PRO A 97 0.08 9.54 5.69
CA PRO A 97 1.07 10.32 4.97
C PRO A 97 2.36 9.52 4.76
N PHE A 98 2.89 9.59 3.54
CA PHE A 98 4.15 8.95 3.13
C PHE A 98 5.40 9.63 3.69
N PHE A 99 5.58 9.59 5.01
CA PHE A 99 6.78 10.11 5.66
C PHE A 99 7.23 9.20 6.80
N VAL A 100 8.51 8.81 6.74
CA VAL A 100 9.17 8.00 7.77
C VAL A 100 9.02 8.68 9.13
N ASN A 101 8.66 7.91 10.17
CA ASN A 101 8.41 8.35 11.55
C ASN A 101 7.16 9.22 11.76
N MET A 102 6.24 9.29 10.79
CA MET A 102 4.96 9.99 10.95
C MET A 102 3.81 9.00 11.20
N TRP A 103 3.22 9.08 12.38
CA TRP A 103 2.19 8.15 12.87
C TRP A 103 0.77 8.70 12.77
N TRP A 104 0.49 9.62 11.85
CA TRP A 104 -0.85 10.16 11.67
C TRP A 104 -1.60 9.34 10.64
N TYR A 105 -2.67 8.68 11.04
CA TYR A 105 -3.47 7.86 10.13
C TYR A 105 -4.93 7.86 10.57
N THR A 106 -5.83 7.53 9.66
CA THR A 106 -7.22 7.19 10.00
C THR A 106 -7.30 5.71 10.36
N TYR A 107 -8.26 5.30 11.19
CA TYR A 107 -8.41 3.89 11.52
C TYR A 107 -8.87 3.06 10.32
N SER A 108 -9.58 3.64 9.36
CA SER A 108 -9.87 3.00 8.07
C SER A 108 -8.63 2.57 7.29
N TRP A 109 -7.46 3.17 7.54
CA TRP A 109 -6.19 2.75 6.93
C TRP A 109 -5.59 1.50 7.60
N ILE A 110 -5.84 1.28 8.89
CA ILE A 110 -5.11 0.28 9.70
C ILE A 110 -6.00 -0.74 10.41
N ASN A 111 -7.32 -0.58 10.39
CA ASN A 111 -8.29 -1.42 11.09
C ASN A 111 -9.32 -1.98 10.11
N ALA A 112 -9.48 -3.31 10.09
CA ALA A 112 -10.30 -4.00 9.11
C ALA A 112 -11.79 -3.58 9.16
N ASP A 113 -12.38 -3.38 10.33
CA ASP A 113 -13.78 -2.95 10.41
C ASP A 113 -13.94 -1.50 9.92
N CYS A 114 -13.04 -0.60 10.30
CA CYS A 114 -13.09 0.78 9.80
C CYS A 114 -12.87 0.85 8.28
N MET A 115 -12.02 -0.03 7.72
CA MET A 115 -11.85 -0.15 6.26
C MET A 115 -13.15 -0.63 5.60
N ARG A 116 -13.84 -1.61 6.19
CA ARG A 116 -15.15 -2.09 5.70
C ARG A 116 -16.17 -0.95 5.68
N GLN A 117 -16.24 -0.16 6.74
CA GLN A 117 -17.14 1.00 6.82
C GLN A 117 -16.79 2.05 5.76
N PHE A 118 -15.50 2.28 5.50
CA PHE A 118 -15.02 3.17 4.43
C PHE A 118 -15.46 2.69 3.04
N PHE A 119 -15.29 1.40 2.72
CA PHE A 119 -15.75 0.82 1.45
C PHE A 119 -17.27 0.90 1.30
N SER A 120 -18.00 0.55 2.36
CA SER A 120 -19.47 0.60 2.38
C SER A 120 -20.01 2.02 2.15
N ASN A 121 -19.25 3.04 2.55
CA ASN A 121 -19.60 4.45 2.36
C ASN A 121 -19.23 4.98 0.94
N ARG A 122 -18.63 4.14 0.10
CA ARG A 122 -18.22 4.48 -1.28
C ARG A 122 -18.61 3.39 -2.27
N PRO A 123 -19.92 3.10 -2.43
CA PRO A 123 -20.39 2.04 -3.32
C PRO A 123 -20.07 2.31 -4.80
N GLN A 124 -19.72 3.54 -5.17
CA GLN A 124 -19.25 3.88 -6.51
C GLN A 124 -17.79 3.52 -6.76
N ASP A 125 -16.98 3.34 -5.71
CA ASP A 125 -15.56 2.97 -5.80
C ASP A 125 -15.33 1.50 -5.41
N PHE A 126 -16.15 0.97 -4.49
CA PHE A 126 -16.02 -0.38 -3.94
C PHE A 126 -17.34 -1.13 -3.98
N GLU A 127 -17.34 -2.29 -4.61
CA GLU A 127 -18.51 -3.17 -4.69
C GLU A 127 -18.28 -4.45 -3.90
N LEU A 128 -19.22 -4.80 -3.01
CA LEU A 128 -19.20 -6.10 -2.34
C LEU A 128 -19.66 -7.18 -3.33
N TYR A 129 -18.74 -8.05 -3.73
CA TYR A 129 -19.04 -9.15 -4.64
C TYR A 129 -19.83 -10.25 -3.94
N GLY A 130 -21.00 -10.59 -4.48
CA GLY A 130 -21.88 -11.62 -3.92
C GLY A 130 -21.48 -13.06 -4.22
N GLY A 131 -20.41 -13.29 -4.98
CA GLY A 131 -19.92 -14.62 -5.35
C GLY A 131 -18.67 -15.05 -4.58
N SER A 132 -18.12 -16.21 -4.97
CA SER A 132 -16.86 -16.71 -4.38
C SER A 132 -15.66 -15.86 -4.86
N PRO A 133 -14.74 -15.46 -3.96
CA PRO A 133 -13.53 -14.73 -4.34
C PRO A 133 -12.63 -15.52 -5.31
N GLU A 134 -12.77 -16.84 -5.38
CA GLU A 134 -12.07 -17.69 -6.36
C GLU A 134 -12.31 -17.25 -7.81
N TYR A 135 -13.48 -16.68 -8.11
CA TYR A 135 -13.85 -16.25 -9.47
C TYR A 135 -13.43 -14.81 -9.79
N LEU A 136 -12.78 -14.10 -8.87
CA LEU A 136 -12.29 -12.74 -9.05
C LEU A 136 -10.90 -12.72 -9.70
N GLN A 137 -10.86 -12.94 -11.01
CA GLN A 137 -9.60 -13.13 -11.75
C GLN A 137 -8.82 -11.84 -12.05
N GLY A 138 -9.35 -10.66 -11.69
CA GLY A 138 -8.76 -9.37 -12.06
C GLY A 138 -7.49 -9.00 -11.30
N GLY A 139 -7.31 -9.55 -10.09
CA GLY A 139 -6.26 -9.12 -9.16
C GLY A 139 -6.43 -7.67 -8.68
N GLY A 140 -5.77 -7.33 -7.58
CA GLY A 140 -5.83 -6.00 -6.95
C GLY A 140 -7.14 -5.72 -6.19
N ASP A 141 -8.00 -6.73 -6.04
CA ASP A 141 -9.20 -6.65 -5.19
C ASP A 141 -8.87 -7.07 -3.75
N ILE A 142 -9.72 -6.69 -2.79
CA ILE A 142 -9.49 -6.97 -1.37
C ILE A 142 -10.46 -8.03 -0.87
N LEU A 143 -9.94 -9.04 -0.19
CA LEU A 143 -10.74 -9.99 0.57
C LEU A 143 -10.68 -9.64 2.06
N GLN A 144 -11.81 -9.25 2.63
CA GLN A 144 -11.96 -9.10 4.07
C GLN A 144 -12.60 -10.36 4.69
N ILE A 145 -12.11 -10.76 5.86
CA ILE A 145 -12.51 -12.00 6.54
C ILE A 145 -12.98 -11.68 7.96
N ALA A 146 -14.14 -12.22 8.35
CA ALA A 146 -14.65 -12.21 9.72
C ALA A 146 -14.76 -13.64 10.25
N ASP A 147 -14.50 -13.83 11.53
CA ASP A 147 -14.61 -15.14 12.18
C ASP A 147 -16.07 -15.67 12.22
N GLY A 148 -16.22 -16.95 12.57
CA GLY A 148 -17.46 -17.74 12.54
C GLY A 148 -18.54 -17.35 13.56
N GLY A 149 -18.66 -16.06 13.85
CA GLY A 149 -19.69 -15.43 14.67
C GLY A 149 -19.79 -13.91 14.51
N GLY A 150 -18.90 -13.27 13.73
CA GLY A 150 -18.83 -11.82 13.59
C GLY A 150 -19.33 -11.28 12.25
N LEU A 151 -20.02 -10.14 12.28
CA LEU A 151 -20.29 -9.29 11.10
C LEU A 151 -19.12 -8.32 10.80
N THR A 152 -18.04 -8.45 11.58
CA THR A 152 -16.97 -7.47 11.69
C THR A 152 -15.68 -8.09 11.19
N PRO A 153 -15.15 -7.65 10.04
CA PRO A 153 -13.89 -8.16 9.55
C PRO A 153 -12.76 -7.95 10.54
N MET A 154 -11.95 -8.99 10.71
CA MET A 154 -10.76 -9.00 11.55
C MET A 154 -9.46 -9.08 10.74
N HIS A 155 -9.57 -9.41 9.45
CA HIS A 155 -8.44 -9.61 8.56
C HIS A 155 -8.71 -9.11 7.15
N ALA A 156 -7.64 -8.78 6.42
CA ALA A 156 -7.68 -8.33 5.04
C ALA A 156 -6.54 -8.99 4.25
N ARG A 157 -6.85 -9.43 3.04
CA ARG A 157 -5.91 -10.05 2.08
C ARG A 157 -6.07 -9.40 0.72
N ILE A 158 -5.05 -9.51 -0.10
CA ILE A 158 -5.06 -9.03 -1.49
C ILE A 158 -5.24 -10.22 -2.42
N LEU A 159 -6.22 -10.13 -3.31
CA LEU A 159 -6.35 -11.07 -4.42
C LEU A 159 -5.38 -10.67 -5.52
N THR A 160 -4.45 -11.53 -5.91
CA THR A 160 -3.41 -11.26 -6.92
C THR A 160 -3.72 -11.87 -8.29
N GLY A 161 -4.88 -12.54 -8.43
CA GLY A 161 -5.38 -13.09 -9.68
C GLY A 161 -4.93 -14.54 -9.94
N PRO A 162 -5.21 -15.09 -11.14
CA PRO A 162 -4.90 -16.47 -11.49
C PRO A 162 -3.43 -16.69 -11.81
N GLY A 163 -2.89 -17.87 -11.50
CA GLY A 163 -1.46 -18.18 -11.67
C GLY A 163 -0.93 -19.23 -10.69
N TYR A 164 0.38 -19.46 -10.72
CA TYR A 164 1.02 -20.47 -9.90
C TYR A 164 1.31 -19.94 -8.50
N GLY A 165 0.85 -20.66 -7.47
CA GLY A 165 1.19 -20.36 -6.09
C GLY A 165 2.61 -20.75 -5.73
N SER A 166 3.03 -20.33 -4.54
CA SER A 166 4.36 -20.63 -4.00
C SER A 166 4.61 -22.14 -3.76
N ASP A 167 3.55 -22.95 -3.77
CA ASP A 167 3.61 -24.42 -3.70
C ASP A 167 3.68 -25.12 -5.07
N GLY A 168 3.67 -24.36 -6.16
CA GLY A 168 3.78 -24.85 -7.54
C GLY A 168 2.47 -25.27 -8.20
N TYR A 169 1.32 -25.10 -7.54
CA TYR A 169 0.01 -25.39 -8.13
C TYR A 169 -0.63 -24.15 -8.76
N TYR A 170 -1.42 -24.35 -9.81
CA TYR A 170 -2.16 -23.27 -10.45
C TYR A 170 -3.48 -23.01 -9.72
N TYR A 171 -3.73 -21.76 -9.38
CA TYR A 171 -4.95 -21.29 -8.74
C TYR A 171 -5.71 -20.32 -9.62
N ASN A 172 -7.04 -20.35 -9.49
CA ASN A 172 -7.92 -19.36 -10.12
C ASN A 172 -7.76 -17.97 -9.49
N ASN A 173 -7.33 -17.93 -8.22
CA ASN A 173 -6.95 -16.71 -7.54
C ASN A 173 -5.89 -17.01 -6.48
N ARG A 174 -4.92 -16.11 -6.37
CA ARG A 174 -3.84 -16.15 -5.37
C ARG A 174 -3.98 -15.00 -4.38
N GLU A 175 -3.31 -15.13 -3.23
CA GLU A 175 -3.40 -14.16 -2.14
C GLU A 175 -2.07 -13.80 -1.51
N ASP A 176 -1.96 -12.51 -1.14
CA ASP A 176 -0.90 -11.97 -0.29
C ASP A 176 -1.51 -11.33 0.97
N GLN A 177 -0.81 -11.44 2.11
CA GLN A 177 -1.29 -10.89 3.39
C GLN A 177 -0.19 -10.65 4.45
N HIS A 178 -0.48 -9.77 5.43
CA HIS A 178 0.48 -9.21 6.40
C HIS A 178 0.15 -9.51 7.89
N THR A 179 -0.54 -10.61 8.18
CA THR A 179 -0.61 -11.16 9.56
C THR A 179 0.53 -12.13 9.82
N ASN A 180 0.80 -13.02 8.86
CA ASN A 180 1.91 -13.98 8.91
C ASN A 180 2.94 -13.77 7.79
N ASP A 181 2.81 -12.69 7.01
CA ASP A 181 3.62 -12.37 5.83
C ASP A 181 3.63 -13.55 4.82
N GLU A 182 2.54 -13.67 4.06
CA GLU A 182 2.34 -14.76 3.09
C GLU A 182 2.27 -14.23 1.66
N TYR A 183 2.83 -15.00 0.72
CA TYR A 183 2.99 -14.68 -0.69
C TYR A 183 2.40 -15.77 -1.59
N GLU A 184 1.57 -15.36 -2.55
CA GLU A 184 0.97 -16.16 -3.61
C GLU A 184 0.35 -17.48 -3.10
N LEU A 185 -0.46 -17.40 -2.05
CA LEU A 185 -1.20 -18.56 -1.51
C LEU A 185 -2.52 -18.78 -2.23
N THR A 186 -3.11 -19.97 -2.05
CA THR A 186 -4.50 -20.22 -2.48
C THR A 186 -5.48 -19.31 -1.74
N TRP A 187 -6.54 -18.87 -2.42
CA TRP A 187 -7.55 -17.97 -1.86
C TRP A 187 -8.19 -18.49 -0.55
N ASN A 188 -8.26 -19.81 -0.38
CA ASN A 188 -8.86 -20.45 0.79
C ASN A 188 -7.85 -20.83 1.88
N TYR A 189 -6.61 -20.37 1.78
CA TYR A 189 -5.55 -20.77 2.70
C TYR A 189 -5.90 -20.36 4.13
N ALA A 190 -5.81 -21.33 5.06
CA ALA A 190 -6.08 -21.15 6.49
C ALA A 190 -7.44 -20.48 6.80
N LEU A 191 -8.45 -20.68 5.95
CA LEU A 191 -9.82 -20.23 6.20
C LEU A 191 -10.64 -21.34 6.86
N ASP A 192 -11.35 -20.99 7.94
CA ASP A 192 -12.39 -21.86 8.50
C ASP A 192 -13.67 -21.72 7.68
N PRO A 193 -14.36 -22.81 7.30
CA PRO A 193 -15.61 -22.74 6.53
C PRO A 193 -16.76 -21.98 7.20
N SER A 194 -16.69 -21.74 8.51
CA SER A 194 -17.67 -20.94 9.25
C SER A 194 -17.47 -19.43 9.10
N TRP A 195 -16.32 -19.00 8.60
CA TRP A 195 -15.96 -17.58 8.50
C TRP A 195 -16.71 -16.89 7.37
N ALA A 196 -17.06 -15.62 7.60
CA ALA A 196 -17.69 -14.79 6.60
C ALA A 196 -16.64 -14.10 5.72
N LEU A 197 -16.87 -14.11 4.41
CA LEU A 197 -16.00 -13.50 3.41
C LEU A 197 -16.67 -12.28 2.81
N TYR A 198 -15.90 -11.21 2.66
CA TYR A 198 -16.33 -9.94 2.09
C TYR A 198 -15.34 -9.56 0.97
N PRO A 199 -15.54 -10.08 -0.26
CA PRO A 199 -14.70 -9.73 -1.39
C PRO A 199 -15.14 -8.36 -1.92
N TRP A 200 -14.23 -7.40 -1.95
CA TRP A 200 -14.46 -6.04 -2.41
C TRP A 200 -13.79 -5.82 -3.77
N LEU A 201 -14.61 -5.61 -4.80
CA LEU A 201 -14.15 -5.16 -6.10
C LEU A 201 -13.75 -3.69 -6.03
N VAL A 202 -12.58 -3.36 -6.54
CA VAL A 202 -12.13 -1.97 -6.67
C VAL A 202 -12.49 -1.46 -8.07
N ASN A 203 -13.49 -0.58 -8.12
CA ASN A 203 -14.14 -0.09 -9.35
C ASN A 203 -13.80 1.39 -9.68
N TRP A 204 -12.69 1.91 -9.13
CA TRP A 204 -12.20 3.27 -9.35
C TRP A 204 -11.61 3.49 -10.74
#